data_AF-A0A7G2CUT5-F1
#
_entry.id   AF-A0A7G2CUT5-F1
#
_cell.length_a   1.000
_cell.length_b   1.000
_cell.length_c   1.000
_cell.angle_alpha   90.00
_cell.angle_beta   90.00
_cell.angle_gamma   90.00
#
_symmetry.space_group_name_H-M   'P 1'
#
loop_
_entity.id
_entity.type
_entity.pdbx_description
1 polymer ?
#
loop_
_entity_poly.entity_id
_entity_poly.type
_entity_poly.pdbx_seq_one_letter_code
_entity_poly.pdbx_strand_id
1 'polypeptide(L)'
;MEEEGEGELPPPPPAVETELDYISPQYQTPFLRNLLTLRLWSMFWTLFCLTGAEFVTINYSSYILGAINGKPTEQSMRTMLNVINGAGSAVGRLGMALFEYITQHRPPEKRIPMTWAPMFPTTLCLISLILLMTVPASVGPLAYVLLALSNGAQAAQTVLVPRVIYAKDPAKHYNFCFCACVLSSILLVRVLYAEWYNRKAIETGGIKGYCFGRVCVMMPLGVLLGLVCTTILSNLYLHVKYTRFCSKMLAERRQVRQKTEADLVFVAEVKKTF
;
A
#
# COMPACT_ATOMS: atom_id res chain seq x y z
N MET A 1 -61.61 40.20 -11.64
CA MET A 1 -61.08 39.28 -10.61
C MET A 1 -60.37 38.18 -11.39
N GLU A 2 -59.17 38.47 -11.83
CA GLU A 2 -58.26 37.51 -12.48
C GLU A 2 -56.91 37.74 -11.79
N GLU A 3 -56.44 36.72 -11.10
CA GLU A 3 -55.23 36.73 -10.27
C GLU A 3 -53.99 36.79 -11.17
N GLU A 4 -53.09 37.73 -10.89
CA GLU A 4 -51.75 37.77 -11.45
C GLU A 4 -50.94 36.61 -10.85
N GLY A 5 -50.67 35.59 -11.66
CA GLY A 5 -49.80 34.48 -11.30
C GLY A 5 -48.35 34.96 -11.16
N GLU A 6 -47.82 34.84 -9.94
CA GLU A 6 -46.41 35.05 -9.63
C GLU A 6 -45.53 34.16 -10.52
N GLY A 7 -44.71 34.79 -11.36
CA GLY A 7 -43.71 34.09 -12.17
C GLY A 7 -42.62 33.52 -11.27
N GLU A 8 -42.68 32.22 -10.98
CA GLU A 8 -41.56 31.46 -10.40
C GLU A 8 -40.32 31.64 -11.28
N LEU A 9 -39.27 32.24 -10.71
CA LEU A 9 -37.95 32.26 -11.33
C LEU A 9 -37.49 30.81 -11.57
N PRO A 10 -36.93 30.49 -12.76
CA PRO A 10 -36.38 29.17 -12.99
C PRO A 10 -35.33 28.86 -11.91
N PRO A 11 -35.29 27.62 -11.40
CA PRO A 11 -34.33 27.24 -10.37
C PRO A 11 -32.91 27.54 -10.88
N PRO A 12 -32.00 28.00 -10.00
CA PRO A 12 -30.62 28.23 -10.39
C PRO A 12 -30.08 26.95 -11.05
N PRO A 13 -29.36 27.06 -12.18
CA PRO A 13 -28.83 25.88 -12.85
C PRO A 13 -28.04 25.07 -11.83
N PRO A 14 -28.24 23.73 -11.78
CA PRO A 14 -27.52 22.89 -10.84
C PRO A 14 -26.02 23.17 -11.00
N ALA A 15 -25.36 23.53 -9.89
CA ALA A 15 -23.94 23.77 -9.86
C ALA A 15 -23.25 22.60 -10.58
N VAL A 16 -22.57 22.88 -11.69
CA VAL A 16 -21.96 21.87 -12.54
C VAL A 16 -20.89 21.16 -11.70
N GLU A 17 -21.27 20.02 -11.09
CA GLU A 17 -20.36 19.11 -10.41
C GLU A 17 -19.30 18.70 -11.42
N THR A 18 -18.14 19.32 -11.35
CA THR A 18 -17.09 19.08 -12.32
C THR A 18 -16.36 17.80 -11.90
N GLU A 19 -15.94 16.93 -12.83
CA GLU A 19 -15.24 15.68 -12.47
C GLU A 19 -13.99 15.89 -11.58
N LEU A 20 -13.44 17.11 -11.58
CA LEU A 20 -12.40 17.59 -10.66
C LEU A 20 -12.78 17.54 -9.18
N ASP A 21 -14.06 17.68 -8.85
CA ASP A 21 -14.57 17.54 -7.48
C ASP A 21 -14.51 16.09 -7.03
N TYR A 22 -14.66 15.12 -7.94
CA TYR A 22 -14.58 13.69 -7.62
C TYR A 22 -13.14 13.16 -7.42
N ILE A 23 -12.10 13.92 -7.78
CA ILE A 23 -10.70 13.47 -7.70
C ILE A 23 -10.03 14.01 -6.43
N SER A 24 -9.43 13.11 -5.65
CA SER A 24 -8.66 13.49 -4.46
C SER A 24 -7.49 14.42 -4.84
N PRO A 25 -7.20 15.47 -4.06
CA PRO A 25 -6.08 16.37 -4.37
C PRO A 25 -4.77 15.62 -4.55
N GLN A 26 -4.09 15.87 -5.66
CA GLN A 26 -2.82 15.23 -6.02
C GLN A 26 -1.69 16.27 -6.01
N TYR A 27 -0.47 15.83 -5.72
CA TYR A 27 0.69 16.69 -5.80
C TYR A 27 1.03 17.00 -7.27
N GLN A 28 1.09 18.31 -7.58
CA GLN A 28 1.41 18.84 -8.91
C GLN A 28 2.92 19.04 -9.15
N THR A 29 3.77 18.52 -8.25
CA THR A 29 5.23 18.67 -8.30
C THR A 29 5.87 17.67 -9.27
N PRO A 30 6.91 18.08 -10.03
CA PRO A 30 7.62 17.19 -10.95
C PRO A 30 8.45 16.14 -10.19
N PHE A 31 8.73 15.02 -10.86
CA PHE A 31 9.44 13.88 -10.26
C PHE A 31 10.78 14.24 -9.60
N LEU A 32 11.64 14.99 -10.28
CA LEU A 32 12.96 15.39 -9.74
C LEU A 32 12.86 16.14 -8.42
N ARG A 33 11.81 16.97 -8.26
CA ARG A 33 11.58 17.68 -7.00
C ARG A 33 11.05 16.74 -5.92
N ASN A 34 10.21 15.76 -6.30
CA ASN A 34 9.72 14.75 -5.36
C ASN A 34 10.81 13.78 -4.90
N LEU A 35 11.86 13.55 -5.72
CA LEU A 35 13.04 12.77 -5.34
C LEU A 35 13.78 13.36 -4.13
N LEU A 36 13.69 14.67 -3.95
CA LEU A 36 14.24 15.37 -2.78
C LEU A 36 13.26 15.42 -1.59
N THR A 37 12.09 14.80 -1.70
CA THR A 37 11.09 14.81 -0.61
C THR A 37 11.08 13.50 0.17
N LEU A 38 10.99 13.62 1.49
CA LEU A 38 10.85 12.48 2.40
C LEU A 38 9.61 11.61 2.12
N ARG A 39 8.59 12.13 1.40
CA ARG A 39 7.36 11.40 1.06
C ARG A 39 7.60 10.28 0.06
N LEU A 40 8.44 10.54 -0.96
CA LEU A 40 8.78 9.51 -1.93
C LEU A 40 9.68 8.45 -1.27
N TRP A 41 10.63 8.88 -0.44
CA TRP A 41 11.48 7.98 0.33
C TRP A 41 10.72 7.16 1.38
N SER A 42 9.65 7.68 1.99
CA SER A 42 8.80 6.88 2.87
C SER A 42 8.08 5.77 2.12
N MET A 43 7.58 6.03 0.90
CA MET A 43 6.98 4.99 0.05
C MET A 43 8.02 3.95 -0.36
N PHE A 44 9.19 4.42 -0.77
CA PHE A 44 10.33 3.58 -1.13
C PHE A 44 10.75 2.67 0.02
N TRP A 45 10.88 3.22 1.23
CA TRP A 45 11.26 2.47 2.42
C TRP A 45 10.23 1.40 2.80
N THR A 46 8.94 1.77 2.78
CA THR A 46 7.83 0.82 3.00
C THR A 46 7.94 -0.35 2.02
N LEU A 47 8.07 -0.06 0.72
CA LEU A 47 8.20 -1.09 -0.32
C LEU A 47 9.45 -1.95 -0.13
N PHE A 48 10.59 -1.32 0.13
CA PHE A 48 11.86 -2.02 0.37
C PHE A 48 11.73 -3.07 1.49
N CYS A 49 11.12 -2.68 2.61
CA CYS A 49 10.97 -3.56 3.77
C CYS A 49 9.91 -4.64 3.55
N LEU A 50 8.70 -4.28 3.09
CA LEU A 50 7.61 -5.25 2.87
C LEU A 50 7.99 -6.27 1.80
N THR A 51 8.42 -5.80 0.63
CA THR A 51 8.78 -6.69 -0.48
C THR A 51 9.95 -7.59 -0.11
N GLY A 52 10.89 -7.11 0.71
CA GLY A 52 11.99 -7.95 1.19
C GLY A 52 11.55 -9.07 2.10
N ALA A 53 10.70 -8.76 3.07
CA ALA A 53 10.13 -9.75 3.97
C ALA A 53 9.30 -10.80 3.21
N GLU A 54 8.47 -10.33 2.27
CA GLU A 54 7.64 -11.18 1.43
C GLU A 54 8.49 -12.06 0.50
N PHE A 55 9.48 -11.50 -0.20
CA PHE A 55 10.34 -12.26 -1.10
C PHE A 55 11.18 -13.30 -0.38
N VAL A 56 11.78 -12.95 0.78
CA VAL A 56 12.52 -13.93 1.59
C VAL A 56 11.61 -15.09 1.93
N THR A 57 10.43 -14.78 2.47
CA THR A 57 9.56 -15.80 3.04
C THR A 57 8.90 -16.65 1.97
N ILE A 58 8.45 -16.05 0.85
CA ILE A 58 7.80 -16.77 -0.25
C ILE A 58 8.82 -17.62 -1.02
N ASN A 59 9.93 -17.03 -1.46
CA ASN A 59 10.91 -17.73 -2.31
C ASN A 59 11.65 -18.84 -1.55
N TYR A 60 11.89 -18.66 -0.26
CA TYR A 60 12.55 -19.65 0.58
C TYR A 60 11.60 -20.39 1.52
N SER A 61 10.29 -20.38 1.23
CA SER A 61 9.25 -20.96 2.09
C SER A 61 9.53 -22.41 2.50
N SER A 62 9.99 -23.21 1.55
CA SER A 62 10.34 -24.61 1.75
C SER A 62 11.55 -24.81 2.67
N TYR A 63 12.52 -23.89 2.62
CA TYR A 63 13.71 -23.92 3.48
C TYR A 63 13.40 -23.43 4.88
N ILE A 64 12.56 -22.40 5.01
CA ILE A 64 12.09 -21.88 6.30
C ILE A 64 11.28 -22.96 7.02
N LEU A 65 10.28 -23.54 6.35
CA LEU A 65 9.45 -24.58 6.97
C LEU A 65 10.26 -25.84 7.28
N GLY A 66 11.23 -26.20 6.42
CA GLY A 66 12.13 -27.32 6.64
C GLY A 66 13.05 -27.10 7.85
N ALA A 67 13.55 -25.88 8.03
CA ALA A 67 14.36 -25.50 9.18
C ALA A 67 13.55 -25.58 10.49
N ILE A 68 12.29 -25.13 10.49
CA ILE A 68 11.42 -25.18 11.68
C ILE A 68 10.99 -26.62 11.99
N ASN A 69 10.71 -27.44 10.97
CA ASN A 69 10.34 -28.85 11.13
C ASN A 69 11.51 -29.78 11.47
N GLY A 70 12.75 -29.34 11.26
CA GLY A 70 13.93 -30.19 11.41
C GLY A 70 14.04 -31.30 10.36
N LYS A 71 13.20 -31.28 9.32
CA LYS A 71 13.22 -32.24 8.21
C LYS A 71 13.00 -31.54 6.87
N PRO A 72 13.56 -32.07 5.77
CA PRO A 72 13.33 -31.52 4.44
C PRO A 72 11.82 -31.43 4.13
N THR A 73 11.40 -30.30 3.58
CA THR A 73 10.01 -30.10 3.17
C THR A 73 9.67 -30.99 1.97
N GLU A 74 8.66 -31.84 2.14
CA GLU A 74 8.13 -32.75 1.13
C GLU A 74 7.57 -31.97 -0.08
N GLN A 75 7.66 -32.56 -1.27
CA GLN A 75 7.23 -31.92 -2.51
C GLN A 75 5.75 -31.48 -2.48
N SER A 76 4.86 -32.29 -1.89
CA SER A 76 3.44 -31.98 -1.72
C SER A 76 3.23 -30.65 -0.98
N MET A 77 3.94 -30.45 0.13
CA MET A 77 3.92 -29.21 0.92
C MET A 77 4.45 -28.01 0.12
N ARG A 78 5.51 -28.18 -0.68
CA ARG A 78 6.04 -27.08 -1.53
C ARG A 78 5.01 -26.63 -2.56
N THR A 79 4.39 -27.60 -3.23
CA THR A 79 3.33 -27.33 -4.21
C THR A 79 2.17 -26.60 -3.55
N MET A 80 1.75 -27.04 -2.35
CA MET A 80 0.70 -26.38 -1.60
C MET A 80 1.06 -24.92 -1.24
N LEU A 81 2.29 -24.65 -0.77
CA LEU A 81 2.74 -23.30 -0.45
C LEU A 81 2.73 -22.37 -1.68
N ASN A 82 3.11 -22.88 -2.85
CA ASN A 82 3.05 -22.13 -4.10
C ASN A 82 1.61 -21.82 -4.52
N VAL A 83 0.69 -22.79 -4.39
CA VAL A 83 -0.74 -22.59 -4.67
C VAL A 83 -1.34 -21.57 -3.71
N ILE A 84 -1.03 -21.64 -2.41
CA ILE A 84 -1.45 -20.67 -1.41
C ILE A 84 -0.95 -19.27 -1.76
N ASN A 85 0.32 -19.13 -2.17
CA ASN A 85 0.86 -17.84 -2.58
C ASN A 85 0.13 -17.27 -3.80
N GLY A 86 -0.11 -18.09 -4.83
CA GLY A 86 -0.86 -17.66 -6.03
C GLY A 86 -2.29 -17.22 -5.70
N ALA A 87 -3.04 -18.08 -4.99
CA ALA A 87 -4.43 -17.81 -4.62
C ALA A 87 -4.55 -16.63 -3.65
N GLY A 88 -3.73 -16.60 -2.59
CA GLY A 88 -3.72 -15.51 -1.61
C GLY A 88 -3.32 -14.17 -2.23
N SER A 89 -2.36 -14.17 -3.15
CA SER A 89 -1.97 -12.95 -3.89
C SER A 89 -3.11 -12.42 -4.77
N ALA A 90 -3.85 -13.31 -5.46
CA ALA A 90 -5.02 -12.92 -6.24
C ALA A 90 -6.12 -12.33 -5.35
N VAL A 91 -6.45 -12.99 -4.24
CA VAL A 91 -7.44 -12.50 -3.26
C VAL A 91 -7.02 -11.16 -2.67
N GLY A 92 -5.74 -10.97 -2.34
CA GLY A 92 -5.22 -9.70 -1.81
C GLY A 92 -5.38 -8.55 -2.79
N ARG A 93 -5.09 -8.78 -4.08
CA ARG A 93 -5.27 -7.79 -5.14
C ARG A 93 -6.74 -7.42 -5.34
N LEU A 94 -7.62 -8.42 -5.41
CA LEU A 94 -9.07 -8.21 -5.55
C LEU A 94 -9.65 -7.47 -4.33
N GLY A 95 -9.18 -7.80 -3.12
CA GLY A 95 -9.55 -7.11 -1.90
C GLY A 95 -9.20 -5.61 -1.96
N MET A 96 -8.01 -5.26 -2.48
CA MET A 96 -7.63 -3.85 -2.66
C MET A 96 -8.43 -3.15 -3.76
N ALA A 97 -8.75 -3.84 -4.85
CA ALA A 97 -9.61 -3.29 -5.90
C ALA A 97 -11.04 -3.02 -5.38
N LEU A 98 -11.59 -3.93 -4.57
CA LEU A 98 -12.88 -3.74 -3.92
C LEU A 98 -12.83 -2.58 -2.91
N PHE A 99 -11.75 -2.49 -2.12
CA PHE A 99 -11.54 -1.37 -1.20
C PHE A 99 -11.49 -0.03 -1.93
N GLU A 100 -10.81 0.04 -3.08
CA GLU A 100 -10.78 1.21 -3.94
C GLU A 100 -12.18 1.54 -4.47
N TYR A 101 -12.90 0.56 -5.01
CA TYR A 101 -14.27 0.73 -5.52
C TYR A 101 -15.20 1.31 -4.45
N ILE A 102 -15.19 0.75 -3.23
CA ILE A 102 -16.01 1.22 -2.10
C ILE A 102 -15.61 2.65 -1.70
N THR A 103 -14.32 2.96 -1.71
CA THR A 103 -13.81 4.27 -1.30
C THR A 103 -14.15 5.36 -2.32
N GLN A 104 -14.11 5.04 -3.62
CA GLN A 104 -14.39 6.00 -4.69
C GLN A 104 -15.86 6.39 -4.79
N HIS A 105 -16.80 5.53 -4.39
CA HIS A 105 -18.24 5.84 -4.41
C HIS A 105 -18.69 6.85 -3.33
N ARG A 106 -17.81 7.25 -2.41
CA ARG A 106 -18.12 8.25 -1.38
C ARG A 106 -17.73 9.65 -1.84
N PRO A 107 -18.44 10.71 -1.38
CA PRO A 107 -18.04 12.08 -1.67
C PRO A 107 -16.63 12.35 -1.11
N PRO A 108 -15.82 13.18 -1.79
CA PRO A 108 -14.38 13.38 -1.52
C PRO A 108 -14.06 13.73 -0.07
N GLU A 109 -14.98 14.45 0.56
CA GLU A 109 -14.86 14.95 1.93
C GLU A 109 -15.02 13.84 2.99
N LYS A 110 -15.68 12.73 2.64
CA LYS A 110 -15.88 11.56 3.50
C LYS A 110 -15.10 10.33 3.02
N ARG A 111 -14.23 10.48 2.00
CA ARG A 111 -13.40 9.37 1.52
C ARG A 111 -12.30 9.05 2.53
N ILE A 112 -12.14 7.75 2.78
CA ILE A 112 -10.96 7.26 3.49
C ILE A 112 -9.76 7.54 2.60
N PRO A 113 -8.73 8.28 3.06
CA PRO A 113 -7.56 8.54 2.23
C PRO A 113 -6.93 7.22 1.79
N MET A 114 -6.66 7.07 0.49
CA MET A 114 -6.02 5.86 -0.07
C MET A 114 -4.67 5.56 0.60
N THR A 115 -4.05 6.54 1.27
CA THR A 115 -2.83 6.34 2.06
C THR A 115 -3.01 5.48 3.31
N TRP A 116 -4.24 5.15 3.72
CA TRP A 116 -4.48 4.09 4.72
C TRP A 116 -4.28 2.70 4.15
N ALA A 117 -4.47 2.52 2.85
CA ALA A 117 -4.47 1.20 2.23
C ALA A 117 -3.14 0.43 2.38
N PRO A 118 -1.95 1.06 2.39
CA PRO A 118 -0.68 0.39 2.75
C PRO A 118 -0.57 -0.13 4.19
N MET A 119 -1.41 0.32 5.12
CA MET A 119 -1.45 -0.23 6.48
C MET A 119 -1.90 -1.70 6.47
N PHE A 120 -2.83 -2.04 5.60
CA PHE A 120 -3.39 -3.39 5.50
C PHE A 120 -2.35 -4.48 5.15
N PRO A 121 -1.56 -4.37 4.07
CA PRO A 121 -0.49 -5.34 3.83
C PRO A 121 0.58 -5.30 4.94
N THR A 122 0.87 -4.12 5.49
CA THR A 122 1.86 -3.99 6.58
C THR A 122 1.47 -4.82 7.81
N THR A 123 0.22 -4.71 8.27
CA THR A 123 -0.24 -5.45 9.45
C THR A 123 -0.31 -6.95 9.18
N LEU A 124 -0.76 -7.37 8.00
CA LEU A 124 -0.80 -8.78 7.62
C LEU A 124 0.61 -9.39 7.55
N CYS A 125 1.58 -8.70 6.95
CA CYS A 125 2.97 -9.13 6.89
C CYS A 125 3.57 -9.24 8.30
N LEU A 126 3.33 -8.24 9.16
CA LEU A 126 3.83 -8.23 10.53
C LEU A 126 3.26 -9.38 11.36
N ILE A 127 1.95 -9.63 11.28
CA ILE A 127 1.30 -10.77 11.96
C ILE A 127 1.87 -12.08 11.43
N SER A 128 2.05 -12.21 10.11
CA SER A 128 2.63 -13.40 9.50
C SER A 128 4.05 -13.69 10.00
N LEU A 129 4.93 -12.68 10.04
CA LEU A 129 6.30 -12.84 10.55
C LEU A 129 6.33 -13.23 12.03
N ILE A 130 5.48 -12.61 12.87
CA ILE A 130 5.35 -12.98 14.28
C ILE A 130 4.90 -14.43 14.42
N LEU A 131 3.91 -14.86 13.63
CA LEU A 131 3.45 -16.24 13.64
C LEU A 131 4.57 -17.19 13.20
N LEU A 132 5.32 -16.89 12.14
CA LEU A 132 6.44 -17.72 11.70
C LEU A 132 7.55 -17.87 12.74
N MET A 133 7.78 -16.84 13.57
CA MET A 133 8.77 -16.90 14.64
C MET A 133 8.29 -17.63 15.89
N THR A 134 7.00 -17.50 16.24
CA THR A 134 6.46 -18.03 17.51
C THR A 134 5.92 -19.45 17.36
N VAL A 135 5.27 -19.74 16.24
CA VAL A 135 4.39 -20.91 16.07
C VAL A 135 5.18 -22.17 15.65
N PRO A 136 4.77 -23.37 16.08
CA PRO A 136 5.32 -24.63 15.57
C PRO A 136 4.94 -24.87 14.10
N ALA A 137 5.72 -25.68 13.40
CA ALA A 137 5.59 -25.87 11.96
C ALA A 137 4.24 -26.47 11.49
N SER A 138 3.44 -27.07 12.38
CA SER A 138 2.10 -27.57 12.06
C SER A 138 1.11 -26.48 11.64
N VAL A 139 1.28 -25.26 12.16
CA VAL A 139 0.42 -24.10 11.84
C VAL A 139 1.15 -23.11 10.92
N GLY A 140 2.38 -23.44 10.50
CA GLY A 140 3.16 -22.66 9.52
C GLY A 140 2.39 -22.25 8.26
N PRO A 141 1.59 -23.14 7.63
CA PRO A 141 0.79 -22.79 6.45
C PRO A 141 -0.18 -21.62 6.67
N LEU A 142 -0.75 -21.46 7.87
CA LEU A 142 -1.65 -20.34 8.19
C LEU A 142 -0.92 -19.00 8.11
N ALA A 143 0.31 -18.93 8.62
CA ALA A 143 1.13 -17.73 8.52
C ALA A 143 1.44 -17.40 7.05
N TYR A 144 1.67 -18.40 6.21
CA TYR A 144 1.85 -18.22 4.76
C TYR A 144 0.60 -17.70 4.05
N VAL A 145 -0.61 -18.08 4.47
CA VAL A 145 -1.86 -17.53 3.91
C VAL A 145 -1.91 -16.02 4.13
N LEU A 146 -1.63 -15.55 5.35
CA LEU A 146 -1.62 -14.12 5.67
C LEU A 146 -0.54 -13.37 4.88
N LEU A 147 0.64 -13.97 4.71
CA LEU A 147 1.70 -13.38 3.90
C LEU A 147 1.33 -13.30 2.42
N ALA A 148 0.71 -14.35 1.88
CA ALA A 148 0.26 -14.37 0.49
C ALA A 148 -0.77 -13.27 0.23
N LEU A 149 -1.70 -13.06 1.18
CA LEU A 149 -2.66 -11.97 1.15
C LEU A 149 -1.97 -10.60 1.20
N SER A 150 -0.99 -10.44 2.10
CA SER A 150 -0.16 -9.23 2.17
C SER A 150 0.52 -8.94 0.84
N ASN A 151 1.20 -9.91 0.24
CA ASN A 151 1.91 -9.77 -1.02
C ASN A 151 0.98 -9.32 -2.16
N GLY A 152 -0.22 -9.91 -2.24
CA GLY A 152 -1.25 -9.48 -3.17
C GLY A 152 -1.68 -8.04 -2.97
N ALA A 153 -2.03 -7.69 -1.72
CA ALA A 153 -2.46 -6.35 -1.38
C ALA A 153 -1.36 -5.31 -1.63
N GLN A 154 -0.13 -5.61 -1.24
CA GLN A 154 1.03 -4.76 -1.45
C GLN A 154 1.30 -4.53 -2.95
N ALA A 155 1.22 -5.56 -3.78
CA ALA A 155 1.40 -5.43 -5.23
C ALA A 155 0.37 -4.48 -5.86
N ALA A 156 -0.90 -4.54 -5.42
CA ALA A 156 -1.92 -3.59 -5.86
C ALA A 156 -1.61 -2.16 -5.38
N GLN A 157 -1.20 -2.01 -4.12
CA GLN A 157 -0.87 -0.71 -3.52
C GLN A 157 0.33 -0.02 -4.19
N THR A 158 1.34 -0.78 -4.61
CA THR A 158 2.49 -0.25 -5.36
C THR A 158 2.07 0.52 -6.62
N VAL A 159 0.99 0.09 -7.27
CA VAL A 159 0.45 0.74 -8.47
C VAL A 159 -0.49 1.90 -8.09
N LEU A 160 -1.40 1.67 -7.16
CA LEU A 160 -2.49 2.61 -6.84
C LEU A 160 -1.98 3.85 -6.11
N VAL A 161 -1.12 3.69 -5.10
CA VAL A 161 -0.74 4.80 -4.22
C VAL A 161 0.04 5.90 -4.99
N PRO A 162 1.06 5.60 -5.81
CA PRO A 162 1.73 6.65 -6.59
C PRO A 162 0.78 7.37 -7.55
N ARG A 163 -0.17 6.65 -8.16
CA ARG A 163 -1.17 7.22 -9.09
C ARG A 163 -2.15 8.16 -8.41
N VAL A 164 -2.53 7.86 -7.17
CA VAL A 164 -3.44 8.70 -6.38
C VAL A 164 -2.73 9.91 -5.77
N ILE A 165 -1.44 9.79 -5.45
CA ILE A 165 -0.68 10.84 -4.77
C ILE A 165 -0.10 11.87 -5.75
N TYR A 166 0.38 11.45 -6.93
CA TYR A 166 1.12 12.30 -7.86
C TYR A 166 0.40 12.47 -9.20
N ALA A 167 0.07 13.72 -9.55
CA ALA A 167 -0.55 14.05 -10.83
C ALA A 167 0.46 14.07 -11.98
N LYS A 168 1.67 14.60 -11.71
CA LYS A 168 2.73 14.69 -12.70
C LYS A 168 3.64 13.47 -12.65
N ASP A 169 3.96 12.94 -13.82
CA ASP A 169 4.87 11.81 -14.00
C ASP A 169 4.56 10.57 -13.11
N PRO A 170 3.31 10.10 -13.02
CA PRO A 170 2.97 8.95 -12.15
C PRO A 170 3.77 7.69 -12.53
N ALA A 171 4.06 7.51 -13.82
CA ALA A 171 4.88 6.40 -14.31
C ALA A 171 6.33 6.43 -13.77
N LYS A 172 6.94 7.61 -13.62
CA LYS A 172 8.31 7.74 -13.09
C LYS A 172 8.35 7.40 -11.60
N HIS A 173 7.36 7.88 -10.83
CA HIS A 173 7.22 7.56 -9.40
C HIS A 173 7.00 6.06 -9.19
N TYR A 174 6.17 5.43 -10.04
CA TYR A 174 5.94 3.99 -10.03
C TYR A 174 7.20 3.18 -10.36
N ASN A 175 7.94 3.55 -11.41
CA ASN A 175 9.19 2.87 -11.76
C ASN A 175 10.26 3.03 -10.67
N PHE A 176 10.33 4.19 -10.02
CA PHE A 176 11.23 4.41 -8.87
C PHE A 176 10.89 3.48 -7.70
N CYS A 177 9.60 3.19 -7.47
CA CYS A 177 9.17 2.22 -6.46
C CYS A 177 9.71 0.81 -6.74
N PHE A 178 9.84 0.40 -8.00
CA PHE A 178 10.46 -0.88 -8.34
C PHE A 178 11.95 -0.96 -8.02
N CYS A 179 12.67 0.16 -8.01
CA CYS A 179 14.06 0.17 -7.55
C CYS A 179 14.16 -0.30 -6.09
N ALA A 180 13.17 0.02 -5.25
CA ALA A 180 13.11 -0.49 -3.88
C ALA A 180 13.00 -2.02 -3.86
N CYS A 181 12.15 -2.60 -4.72
CA CYS A 181 12.00 -4.05 -4.85
C CYS A 181 13.31 -4.72 -5.29
N VAL A 182 14.01 -4.14 -6.27
CA VAL A 182 15.30 -4.67 -6.75
C VAL A 182 16.35 -4.62 -5.65
N LEU A 183 16.51 -3.48 -4.97
CA LEU A 183 17.46 -3.38 -3.85
C LEU A 183 17.12 -4.33 -2.72
N SER A 184 15.83 -4.53 -2.46
CA SER A 184 15.35 -5.48 -1.45
C SER A 184 15.71 -6.92 -1.79
N SER A 185 15.55 -7.33 -3.05
CA SER A 185 16.01 -8.64 -3.54
C SER A 185 17.52 -8.85 -3.37
N ILE A 186 18.31 -7.79 -3.56
CA ILE A 186 19.77 -7.90 -3.40
C ILE A 186 20.13 -7.96 -1.91
N LEU A 187 19.67 -7.00 -1.12
CA LEU A 187 20.12 -6.83 0.27
C LEU A 187 19.43 -7.80 1.24
N LEU A 188 18.11 -7.96 1.15
CA LEU A 188 17.33 -8.74 2.11
C LEU A 188 17.23 -10.21 1.69
N VAL A 189 16.99 -10.47 0.40
CA VAL A 189 16.84 -11.85 -0.09
C VAL A 189 18.20 -12.52 -0.24
N ARG A 190 19.11 -11.92 -1.03
CA ARG A 190 20.40 -12.55 -1.35
C ARG A 190 21.43 -12.40 -0.23
N VAL A 191 21.63 -11.19 0.30
CA VAL A 191 22.68 -10.93 1.30
C VAL A 191 22.23 -11.30 2.72
N LEU A 192 21.06 -10.85 3.18
CA LEU A 192 20.63 -11.14 4.55
C LEU A 192 20.20 -12.59 4.73
N TYR A 193 19.25 -13.09 3.94
CA TYR A 193 18.71 -14.44 4.16
C TYR A 193 19.60 -15.54 3.57
N ALA A 194 19.87 -15.51 2.25
CA ALA A 194 20.50 -16.64 1.58
C ALA A 194 21.94 -16.88 2.05
N GLU A 195 22.73 -15.83 2.23
CA GLU A 195 24.09 -15.96 2.76
C GLU A 195 24.11 -16.43 4.21
N TRP A 196 23.24 -15.88 5.07
CA TRP A 196 23.13 -16.31 6.47
C TRP A 196 22.75 -17.78 6.59
N TYR A 197 21.72 -18.19 5.84
CA TYR A 197 21.24 -19.57 5.84
C TYR A 197 22.33 -20.53 5.35
N ASN A 198 23.07 -20.16 4.29
CA ASN A 198 24.15 -20.97 3.76
C ASN A 198 25.31 -21.11 4.76
N ARG A 199 25.72 -20.03 5.42
CA ARG A 199 26.76 -20.07 6.46
C ARG A 199 26.35 -20.98 7.61
N LYS A 200 25.11 -20.84 8.10
CA LYS A 200 24.61 -21.69 9.18
C LYS A 200 24.45 -23.15 8.76
N ALA A 201 24.10 -23.43 7.50
CA ALA A 201 24.07 -24.78 6.99
C ALA A 201 25.46 -25.44 7.02
N ILE A 202 26.51 -24.69 6.65
CA ILE A 202 27.89 -25.18 6.69
C ILE A 202 28.36 -25.42 8.13
N GLU A 203 28.12 -24.47 9.04
CA GLU A 203 28.51 -24.57 10.44
C GLU A 203 27.83 -25.72 11.19
N THR A 204 26.57 -26.04 10.83
CA THR A 204 25.79 -27.08 11.53
C THR A 204 25.91 -28.46 10.88
N GLY A 205 26.73 -28.62 9.83
CA GLY A 205 26.86 -29.88 9.09
C GLY A 205 25.61 -30.26 8.31
N GLY A 206 24.86 -29.26 7.84
CA GLY A 206 23.60 -29.39 7.14
C GLY A 206 23.66 -30.34 5.93
N ILE A 207 22.64 -31.18 5.78
CA ILE A 207 22.57 -32.18 4.70
C ILE A 207 21.88 -31.58 3.47
N LYS A 208 22.49 -31.72 2.28
CA LYS A 208 21.94 -31.25 1.00
C LYS A 208 21.57 -29.76 0.97
N GLY A 209 22.36 -28.93 1.66
CA GLY A 209 22.15 -27.47 1.71
C GLY A 209 21.00 -27.01 2.62
N TYR A 210 20.45 -27.90 3.47
CA TYR A 210 19.49 -27.51 4.51
C TYR A 210 20.20 -27.18 5.80
N CYS A 211 19.80 -26.07 6.42
CA CYS A 211 20.08 -25.76 7.82
C CYS A 211 18.84 -26.13 8.64
N PHE A 212 19.01 -26.99 9.65
CA PHE A 212 17.93 -27.42 10.52
C PHE A 212 17.97 -26.70 11.86
N GLY A 213 16.78 -26.42 12.40
CA GLY A 213 16.59 -25.71 13.64
C GLY A 213 16.23 -24.23 13.46
N ARG A 214 15.57 -23.68 14.48
CA ARG A 214 15.10 -22.29 14.50
C ARG A 214 16.26 -21.29 14.36
N VAL A 215 17.47 -21.62 14.82
CA VAL A 215 18.66 -20.77 14.76
C VAL A 215 18.99 -20.33 13.32
N CYS A 216 18.67 -21.16 12.33
CA CYS A 216 18.92 -20.87 10.92
C CYS A 216 18.06 -19.72 10.36
N VAL A 217 16.89 -19.47 10.97
CA VAL A 217 15.87 -18.55 10.43
C VAL A 217 15.52 -17.39 11.36
N MET A 218 15.76 -17.52 12.67
CA MET A 218 15.34 -16.51 13.65
C MET A 218 16.03 -15.15 13.47
N MET A 219 17.33 -15.13 13.16
CA MET A 219 18.05 -13.87 12.95
C MET A 219 17.51 -13.10 11.73
N PRO A 220 17.48 -13.67 10.50
CA PRO A 220 16.99 -12.92 9.35
C PRO A 220 15.50 -12.57 9.47
N LEU A 221 14.66 -13.46 10.01
CA LEU A 221 13.24 -13.14 10.24
C LEU A 221 13.06 -12.03 11.30
N GLY A 222 13.88 -12.00 12.35
CA GLY A 222 13.87 -10.95 13.36
C GLY A 222 14.28 -9.59 12.80
N VAL A 223 15.31 -9.55 11.94
CA VAL A 223 15.71 -8.32 11.23
C VAL A 223 14.59 -7.85 10.30
N LEU A 224 13.98 -8.75 9.54
CA LEU A 224 12.85 -8.42 8.66
C LEU A 224 11.64 -7.90 9.46
N LEU A 225 11.34 -8.51 10.61
CA LEU A 225 10.29 -8.03 11.51
C LEU A 225 10.58 -6.60 11.99
N GLY A 226 11.81 -6.33 12.43
CA GLY A 226 12.24 -4.99 12.83
C GLY A 226 12.07 -3.97 11.70
N LEU A 227 12.48 -4.33 10.48
CA LEU A 227 12.30 -3.48 9.29
C LEU A 227 10.80 -3.24 9.00
N VAL A 228 9.97 -4.28 9.00
CA VAL A 228 8.52 -4.15 8.79
C VAL A 228 7.87 -3.26 9.85
N CYS A 229 8.29 -3.33 11.12
CA CYS A 229 7.81 -2.40 12.16
C CYS A 229 8.08 -0.93 11.80
N THR A 230 9.23 -0.60 11.23
CA THR A 230 9.54 0.79 10.83
C THR A 230 8.63 1.30 9.70
N THR A 231 8.06 0.41 8.88
CA THR A 231 7.14 0.80 7.81
C THR A 231 5.82 1.36 8.33
N ILE A 232 5.41 0.99 9.56
CA ILE A 232 4.26 1.61 10.23
C ILE A 232 4.50 3.11 10.37
N LEU A 233 5.69 3.52 10.81
CA LEU A 233 6.05 4.93 10.96
C LEU A 233 6.08 5.64 9.60
N SER A 234 6.68 5.01 8.58
CA SER A 234 6.74 5.58 7.22
C SER A 234 5.35 5.78 6.61
N ASN A 235 4.47 4.81 6.78
CA ASN A 235 3.10 4.86 6.28
C ASN A 235 2.25 5.86 7.06
N LEU A 236 2.39 5.94 8.40
CA LEU A 236 1.73 6.97 9.21
C LEU A 236 2.18 8.37 8.82
N TYR A 237 3.49 8.57 8.60
CA TYR A 237 4.04 9.83 8.13
C TYR A 237 3.43 10.25 6.79
N LEU A 238 3.41 9.33 5.81
CA LEU A 238 2.82 9.58 4.51
C LEU A 238 1.33 9.89 4.61
N HIS A 239 0.61 9.12 5.43
CA HIS A 239 -0.81 9.29 5.69
C HIS A 239 -1.11 10.69 6.26
N VAL A 240 -0.47 11.07 7.36
CA VAL A 240 -0.70 12.37 8.01
C VAL A 240 -0.36 13.53 7.06
N LYS A 241 0.76 13.45 6.34
CA LYS A 241 1.16 14.51 5.39
C LYS A 241 0.18 14.64 4.23
N TYR A 242 -0.27 13.51 3.67
CA TYR A 242 -1.23 13.51 2.57
C TYR A 242 -2.61 13.99 3.03
N THR A 243 -3.10 13.51 4.17
CA THR A 243 -4.40 13.93 4.72
C THR A 243 -4.42 15.44 5.01
N ARG A 244 -3.36 16.00 5.63
CA ARG A 244 -3.25 17.45 5.84
C ARG A 244 -3.25 18.23 4.52
N PHE A 245 -2.57 17.72 3.50
CA PHE A 245 -2.57 18.32 2.16
C PHE A 245 -3.97 18.29 1.54
N CYS A 246 -4.66 17.14 1.57
CA CYS A 246 -6.01 17.01 1.05
C CYS A 246 -6.99 17.93 1.79
N SER A 247 -6.96 17.98 3.13
CA SER A 247 -7.83 18.86 3.91
C SER A 247 -7.61 20.33 3.56
N LYS A 248 -6.36 20.77 3.43
CA LYS A 248 -6.05 22.14 3.02
C LYS A 248 -6.59 22.44 1.62
N MET A 249 -6.38 21.53 0.67
CA MET A 249 -6.81 21.74 -0.71
C MET A 249 -8.32 21.70 -0.88
N LEU A 250 -9.01 20.82 -0.15
CA LEU A 250 -10.47 20.79 -0.11
C LEU A 250 -11.04 22.07 0.52
N ALA A 251 -10.39 22.62 1.56
CA ALA A 251 -10.81 23.89 2.14
C ALA A 251 -10.63 25.06 1.16
N GLU A 252 -9.51 25.13 0.43
CA GLU A 252 -9.27 26.13 -0.61
C GLU A 252 -10.29 26.02 -1.75
N ARG A 253 -10.61 24.79 -2.20
CA ARG A 253 -11.66 24.55 -3.22
C ARG A 253 -13.03 25.05 -2.77
N ARG A 254 -13.41 24.81 -1.50
CA ARG A 254 -14.66 25.33 -0.93
C ARG A 254 -14.72 26.85 -0.94
N GLN A 255 -13.62 27.51 -0.56
CA GLN A 255 -13.55 28.98 -0.55
C GLN A 255 -13.67 29.57 -1.97
N VAL A 256 -12.99 28.97 -2.95
CA VAL A 256 -13.10 29.41 -4.35
C VAL A 256 -14.53 29.23 -4.85
N ARG A 257 -15.16 28.08 -4.58
CA ARG A 257 -16.55 27.81 -4.95
C ARG A 257 -17.52 28.85 -4.36
N GLN A 258 -17.41 29.13 -3.06
CA GLN A 258 -18.26 30.13 -2.40
C GLN A 258 -18.08 31.53 -3.01
N LYS A 259 -16.85 31.91 -3.37
CA LYS A 259 -16.59 33.19 -4.06
C LYS A 259 -17.22 33.21 -5.44
N THR A 260 -17.05 32.15 -6.24
CA THR A 260 -17.65 32.05 -7.57
C THR A 260 -19.18 32.07 -7.52
N GLU A 261 -19.80 31.38 -6.56
CA GLU A 261 -21.24 31.41 -6.35
C GLU A 261 -21.72 32.82 -5.95
N ALA A 262 -21.00 33.52 -5.06
CA ALA A 262 -21.31 34.90 -4.69
C ALA A 262 -21.16 35.88 -5.87
N ASP A 263 -20.12 35.73 -6.68
CA ASP A 263 -19.88 36.57 -7.87
C ASP A 263 -20.98 36.36 -8.93
N LEU A 264 -21.44 35.12 -9.14
CA LEU A 264 -22.53 34.81 -10.06
C LEU A 264 -23.86 35.43 -9.60
N VAL A 265 -24.15 35.37 -8.30
CA VAL A 265 -25.34 36.03 -7.72
C VAL A 265 -25.25 37.55 -7.90
N PHE A 266 -24.08 38.14 -7.64
CA PHE A 266 -23.85 39.58 -7.83
C PHE A 266 -24.09 40.01 -9.29
N VAL A 267 -23.54 39.28 -10.26
CA VAL A 267 -23.73 39.56 -11.70
C VAL A 267 -25.21 39.43 -12.10
N ALA A 268 -25.92 38.44 -11.57
CA ALA A 268 -27.35 38.26 -11.84
C ALA A 268 -28.19 39.43 -11.27
N GLU A 269 -27.84 39.94 -10.09
CA GLU A 269 -28.53 41.06 -9.45
C GLU A 269 -28.30 42.38 -10.22
N VAL A 270 -27.06 42.64 -10.66
CA VAL A 270 -26.73 43.81 -11.48
C VAL A 270 -27.50 43.79 -12.80
N LYS A 271 -27.64 42.61 -13.43
CA LYS A 271 -28.36 42.46 -14.71
C LYS A 271 -29.88 42.65 -14.59
N LYS A 272 -30.46 42.57 -13.38
CA LYS A 272 -31.88 42.90 -13.13
C LYS A 272 -32.13 44.39 -12.96
N THR A 273 -31.08 45.18 -12.71
CA THR A 273 -31.19 46.61 -12.38
C THR A 273 -31.03 47.53 -13.62
N PHE A 274 -30.57 46.96 -14.74
CA PHE A 274 -30.45 47.62 -16.06
C PHE A 274 -31.39 46.96 -17.06
#